data_AF-A0A395J798-F1
#
_entry.id   AF-A0A395J798-F1
#
_cell.length_a   1.000
_cell.length_b   1.000
_cell.length_c   1.000
_cell.angle_alpha   90.00
_cell.angle_beta   90.00
_cell.angle_gamma   90.00
#
_symmetry.space_group_name_H-M   'P 1'
#
loop_
_entity.id
_entity.type
_entity.pdbx_description
1 polymer ?
#
loop_
_entity_poly.entity_id
_entity_poly.type
_entity_poly.pdbx_seq_one_letter_code
_entity_poly.pdbx_strand_id
1 'polypeptide(L)'
;MHNTHFRIQFIQIPGHTPDSLAWCDIEEHYLFIGDTLYTRQREPVIPESPKKEGQNPDLPSNQAAIIFPEEGGNWIQYISSLKLLSSFTKHRNLELIRLHKLNETAAPRVRLACGHSTYAVDAEEMIVEVQALFWRIIAGKVEVKGTDVIRGVIHDY
;
A
#
# COMPACT_ATOMS: atom_id res chain seq x y z
N MET A 1 3.18 -27.30 24.67
CA MET A 1 2.66 -25.93 24.81
C MET A 1 2.85 -25.26 23.47
N HIS A 2 1.78 -24.89 22.76
CA HIS A 2 1.90 -24.09 21.55
C HIS A 2 2.42 -22.71 21.96
N ASN A 3 3.44 -22.20 21.29
CA ASN A 3 3.96 -20.87 21.54
C ASN A 3 2.88 -19.86 21.13
N THR A 4 2.24 -19.20 22.09
CA THR A 4 1.12 -18.25 21.86
C THR A 4 1.59 -16.79 21.79
N HIS A 5 2.89 -16.56 21.55
CA HIS A 5 3.42 -15.21 21.50
C HIS A 5 3.08 -14.54 20.17
N PHE A 6 2.08 -13.67 20.18
CA PHE A 6 1.76 -12.80 19.06
C PHE A 6 2.91 -11.81 18.83
N ARG A 7 3.70 -12.05 17.79
CA ARG A 7 4.88 -11.25 17.46
C ARG A 7 4.50 -10.20 16.43
N ILE A 8 4.31 -8.97 16.90
CA ILE A 8 4.08 -7.79 16.07
C ILE A 8 5.35 -6.96 16.01
N GLN A 9 5.62 -6.41 14.83
CA GLN A 9 6.61 -5.35 14.65
C GLN A 9 5.94 -4.09 14.10
N PHE A 10 6.09 -2.96 14.80
CA PHE A 10 5.62 -1.66 14.35
C PHE A 10 6.70 -0.93 13.54
N ILE A 11 6.28 -0.21 12.50
CA ILE A 11 7.15 0.54 11.59
C ILE A 11 6.50 1.90 11.34
N GLN A 12 7.19 2.98 11.71
CA GLN A 12 6.76 4.34 11.37
C GLN A 12 6.93 4.56 9.87
N ILE A 13 5.87 5.00 9.20
CA ILE A 13 5.84 5.21 7.75
C ILE A 13 5.24 6.57 7.39
N PRO A 14 5.81 7.68 7.89
CA PRO A 14 5.28 9.01 7.64
C PRO A 14 5.23 9.33 6.14
N GLY A 15 4.27 10.16 5.75
CA GLY A 15 4.22 10.75 4.42
C GLY A 15 2.83 10.83 3.84
N HIS A 16 2.02 9.75 3.94
CA HIS A 16 0.58 9.87 3.66
C HIS A 16 -0.06 10.78 4.71
N THR A 17 0.15 10.46 5.98
CA THR A 17 0.04 11.38 7.11
C THR A 17 1.36 11.40 7.90
N PRO A 18 1.64 12.43 8.70
CA PRO A 18 2.85 12.49 9.53
C PRO A 18 2.98 11.35 10.55
N ASP A 19 1.85 10.77 10.96
CA ASP A 19 1.71 9.77 12.01
C ASP A 19 1.36 8.37 11.48
N SER A 20 1.41 8.18 10.15
CA SER A 20 1.15 6.90 9.51
C SER A 20 2.05 5.79 10.07
N LEU A 21 1.43 4.67 10.45
CA LEU A 21 2.06 3.54 11.11
C LEU A 21 1.70 2.24 10.39
N ALA A 22 2.73 1.44 10.12
CA ALA A 22 2.57 0.06 9.68
C ALA A 22 2.83 -0.90 10.84
N TRP A 23 2.24 -2.08 10.74
CA TRP A 23 2.56 -3.18 11.62
C TRP A 23 2.61 -4.48 10.85
N CYS A 24 3.51 -5.37 11.26
CA CYS A 24 3.68 -6.67 10.65
C CYS A 24 3.40 -7.75 11.70
N ASP A 25 2.50 -8.68 11.36
CA ASP A 25 2.38 -9.95 12.03
C ASP A 25 3.45 -10.89 11.49
N ILE A 26 4.42 -11.21 12.36
CA ILE A 26 5.61 -11.96 11.96
C ILE A 26 5.27 -13.42 11.69
N GLU A 27 4.27 -13.98 12.37
CA GLU A 27 3.93 -15.39 12.26
C GLU A 27 3.02 -15.64 11.05
N GLU A 28 2.06 -14.75 10.82
CA GLU A 28 1.14 -14.84 9.68
C GLU A 28 1.71 -14.25 8.37
N HIS A 29 2.88 -13.63 8.46
CA HIS A 29 3.59 -12.95 7.36
C HIS A 29 2.72 -11.90 6.68
N TYR A 30 1.96 -11.14 7.48
CA TYR A 30 1.12 -10.05 7.01
C TYR A 30 1.72 -8.70 7.38
N LEU A 31 1.70 -7.78 6.42
CA LEU A 31 2.06 -6.39 6.60
C LEU A 31 0.80 -5.54 6.41
N PHE A 32 0.48 -4.72 7.41
CA PHE A 32 -0.65 -3.81 7.42
C PHE A 32 -0.11 -2.37 7.39
N ILE A 33 -0.59 -1.56 6.44
CA ILE A 33 -0.03 -0.21 6.18
C ILE A 33 -1.08 0.90 6.20
N GLY A 34 -2.31 0.61 6.63
CA GLY A 34 -3.41 1.58 6.61
C GLY A 34 -3.69 2.11 5.19
N ASP A 35 -3.91 3.41 5.06
CA ASP A 35 -4.29 4.08 3.81
C ASP A 35 -3.09 4.57 2.97
N THR A 36 -1.88 4.11 3.32
CA THR A 36 -0.62 4.49 2.65
C THR A 36 -0.66 4.25 1.14
N LEU A 37 -1.21 3.12 0.71
CA LEU A 37 -1.48 2.78 -0.69
C LEU A 37 -2.57 1.71 -0.71
N TYR A 38 -3.25 1.55 -1.84
CA TYR A 38 -4.20 0.46 -2.07
C TYR A 38 -4.50 0.35 -3.57
N THR A 39 -5.11 -0.78 -3.94
CA THR A 39 -5.70 -1.04 -5.24
C THR A 39 -6.97 -0.22 -5.41
N ARG A 40 -7.20 0.30 -6.63
CA ARG A 40 -8.46 0.99 -6.96
C ARG A 40 -9.66 0.06 -7.01
N GLN A 41 -9.41 -1.23 -7.23
CA GLN A 41 -10.45 -2.26 -7.29
C GLN A 41 -10.12 -3.35 -6.28
N ARG A 42 -11.16 -3.84 -5.62
CA ARG A 42 -11.07 -4.96 -4.69
C ARG A 42 -11.13 -6.27 -5.46
N GLU A 43 -10.20 -7.18 -5.16
CA GLU A 43 -10.31 -8.58 -5.54
C GLU A 43 -10.28 -9.46 -4.28
N PRO A 44 -11.23 -10.40 -4.10
CA PRO A 44 -12.39 -10.67 -4.96
C PRO A 44 -13.47 -9.58 -4.86
N VAL A 45 -14.22 -9.41 -5.94
CA VAL A 45 -15.38 -8.50 -5.99
C VAL A 45 -16.45 -8.99 -5.00
N ILE A 46 -16.86 -8.13 -4.07
CA ILE A 46 -17.98 -8.43 -3.17
C ILE A 46 -19.28 -8.12 -3.92
N PRO A 47 -20.19 -9.08 -4.15
CA PRO A 47 -21.41 -8.87 -4.93
C PRO A 47 -22.34 -7.80 -4.34
N GLU A 48 -22.33 -7.65 -3.01
CA GLU A 48 -23.12 -6.69 -2.25
C GLU A 48 -22.41 -5.35 -2.04
N SER A 49 -21.12 -5.24 -2.39
CA SER A 49 -20.47 -3.94 -2.45
C SER A 49 -21.15 -3.14 -3.56
N PRO A 50 -21.52 -1.87 -3.33
CA PRO A 50 -22.12 -1.05 -4.36
C PRO A 50 -21.26 -1.13 -5.64
N LYS A 51 -21.81 -1.71 -6.71
CA LYS A 51 -21.19 -1.89 -8.05
C LYS A 51 -20.73 -0.58 -8.72
N LYS A 52 -20.77 0.54 -7.99
CA LYS A 52 -20.52 1.91 -8.42
C LYS A 52 -19.27 2.52 -7.78
N GLU A 53 -18.37 1.73 -7.20
CA GLU A 53 -17.04 2.22 -6.84
C GLU A 53 -16.27 2.57 -8.13
N GLY A 54 -16.26 3.86 -8.48
CA GLY A 54 -15.63 4.40 -9.70
C GLY A 54 -16.50 4.47 -10.96
N GLN A 55 -17.81 4.21 -10.90
CA GLN A 55 -18.73 4.31 -12.06
C GLN A 55 -20.03 5.09 -11.79
N ASN A 56 -20.17 5.75 -10.63
CA ASN A 56 -21.19 6.78 -10.51
C ASN A 56 -20.58 8.09 -11.06
N PRO A 57 -21.10 8.67 -12.16
CA PRO A 57 -20.61 9.96 -12.66
C PRO A 57 -20.76 11.10 -11.64
N ASP A 58 -21.56 10.89 -10.60
CA ASP A 58 -21.77 11.82 -9.48
C ASP A 58 -20.90 11.54 -8.24
N LEU A 59 -20.09 10.46 -8.20
CA LEU A 59 -19.09 10.26 -7.14
C LEU A 59 -17.70 10.68 -7.64
N PRO A 60 -16.92 11.40 -6.81
CA PRO A 60 -15.64 11.93 -7.23
C PRO A 60 -14.65 10.81 -7.61
N SER A 61 -13.86 11.08 -8.66
CA SER A 61 -12.83 10.21 -9.24
C SER A 61 -11.69 9.82 -8.27
N ASN A 62 -11.73 10.32 -7.04
CA ASN A 62 -10.73 10.16 -5.99
C ASN A 62 -11.00 8.98 -5.04
N GLN A 63 -12.04 8.18 -5.29
CA GLN A 63 -12.35 7.01 -4.46
C GLN A 63 -11.19 6.01 -4.59
N ALA A 64 -10.53 5.71 -3.47
CA ALA A 64 -9.26 5.00 -3.44
C ALA A 64 -8.14 5.69 -4.26
N ALA A 65 -7.97 7.01 -4.10
CA ALA A 65 -6.75 7.73 -4.47
C ALA A 65 -5.80 7.90 -3.29
N ILE A 66 -4.50 7.76 -3.50
CA ILE A 66 -3.50 8.13 -2.49
C ILE A 66 -3.55 9.66 -2.32
N ILE A 67 -4.10 10.11 -1.20
CA ILE A 67 -4.25 11.54 -0.89
C ILE A 67 -3.11 11.99 0.01
N PHE A 68 -2.60 13.19 -0.23
CA PHE A 68 -1.65 13.85 0.65
C PHE A 68 -2.34 15.09 1.22
N PRO A 69 -2.84 15.05 2.46
CA PRO A 69 -3.55 16.16 3.07
C PRO A 69 -2.62 17.37 3.25
N GLU A 70 -3.16 18.58 3.15
CA GLU A 70 -2.40 19.81 3.37
C GLU A 70 -1.86 19.89 4.80
N GLU A 71 -2.56 19.25 5.74
CA GLU A 71 -2.25 19.23 7.17
C GLU A 71 -1.03 18.37 7.54
N GLY A 72 -0.32 17.80 6.56
CA GLY A 72 0.95 17.12 6.83
C GLY A 72 1.39 16.03 5.84
N GLY A 73 0.69 15.85 4.73
CA GLY A 73 1.13 14.97 3.65
C GLY A 73 2.48 15.41 3.09
N ASN A 74 3.42 14.49 2.93
CA ASN A 74 4.78 14.77 2.49
C ASN A 74 5.29 13.68 1.55
N TRP A 75 5.47 14.03 0.27
CA TRP A 75 5.88 13.10 -0.78
C TRP A 75 7.30 12.54 -0.58
N ILE A 76 8.22 13.35 -0.06
CA ILE A 76 9.60 12.94 0.16
C ILE A 76 9.67 11.90 1.29
N GLN A 77 8.97 12.16 2.39
CA GLN A 77 8.84 11.20 3.48
C GLN A 77 8.09 9.95 3.01
N TYR A 78 7.01 10.11 2.25
CA TYR A 78 6.24 9.00 1.70
C TYR A 78 7.10 8.04 0.86
N ILE A 79 7.88 8.58 -0.10
CA ILE A 79 8.79 7.75 -0.91
C ILE A 79 9.87 7.10 -0.05
N SER A 80 10.35 7.78 1.00
CA SER A 80 11.31 7.20 1.95
C SER A 80 10.69 6.05 2.74
N SER A 81 9.43 6.19 3.17
CA SER A 81 8.64 5.15 3.82
C SER A 81 8.39 3.97 2.90
N LEU A 82 8.09 4.18 1.62
CA LEU A 82 7.98 3.09 0.64
C LEU A 82 9.30 2.34 0.45
N LYS A 83 10.45 3.03 0.46
CA LYS A 83 11.78 2.39 0.40
C LYS A 83 12.07 1.56 1.66
N LEU A 84 11.66 2.05 2.83
CA LEU A 84 11.75 1.30 4.09
C LEU A 84 10.89 0.04 4.03
N LEU A 85 9.62 0.16 3.64
CA LEU A 85 8.71 -0.97 3.49
C LEU A 85 9.22 -1.99 2.45
N SER A 86 9.76 -1.54 1.32
CA SER A 86 10.38 -2.40 0.31
C SER A 86 11.56 -3.19 0.88
N SER A 87 12.47 -2.50 1.59
CA SER A 87 13.64 -3.12 2.24
C SER A 87 13.22 -4.14 3.30
N PHE A 88 12.26 -3.78 4.14
CA PHE A 88 11.69 -4.66 5.16
C PHE A 88 11.07 -5.91 4.55
N THR A 89 10.23 -5.74 3.53
CA THR A 89 9.53 -6.84 2.86
C THR A 89 10.52 -7.80 2.19
N LYS A 90 11.52 -7.27 1.50
CA LYS A 90 12.59 -8.07 0.89
C LYS A 90 13.36 -8.88 1.94
N HIS A 91 13.74 -8.25 3.04
CA HIS A 91 14.42 -8.93 4.15
C HIS A 91 13.56 -10.07 4.72
N ARG A 92 12.27 -9.82 4.94
CA ARG A 92 11.33 -10.85 5.41
C ARG A 92 11.17 -12.01 4.42
N ASN A 93 10.97 -11.72 3.14
CA ASN A 93 10.88 -12.74 2.09
C ASN A 93 12.15 -13.60 2.04
N LEU A 94 13.34 -13.01 2.19
CA LEU A 94 14.60 -13.75 2.24
C LEU A 94 14.68 -14.68 3.46
N GLU A 95 14.25 -14.24 4.64
CA GLU A 95 14.18 -15.10 5.83
C GLU A 95 13.21 -16.27 5.63
N LEU A 96 12.05 -16.02 5.03
CA LEU A 96 11.07 -17.08 4.71
C LEU A 96 11.65 -18.11 3.74
N ILE A 97 12.34 -17.67 2.69
CA ILE A 97 13.05 -18.55 1.76
C ILE A 97 14.10 -19.38 2.50
N ARG A 98 14.84 -18.79 3.44
CA ARG A 98 15.87 -19.49 4.21
C ARG A 98 15.29 -20.58 5.11
N LEU A 99 14.16 -20.28 5.76
CA LEU A 99 13.46 -21.20 6.66
C LEU A 99 12.72 -22.32 5.91
N HIS A 100 12.21 -22.04 4.71
CA HIS A 100 11.44 -22.98 3.89
C HIS A 100 12.31 -24.00 3.12
N LYS A 101 13.63 -24.04 3.33
CA LYS A 101 14.51 -25.01 2.67
C LYS A 101 14.29 -26.44 3.19
N LEU A 102 13.22 -27.08 2.71
CA LEU A 102 12.93 -28.51 2.54
C LEU A 102 11.43 -28.68 2.17
N ASN A 103 11.06 -28.48 0.90
CA ASN A 103 9.92 -29.09 0.18
C ASN A 103 9.74 -28.46 -1.21
N GLU A 104 9.15 -29.19 -2.16
CA GLU A 104 8.99 -28.84 -3.60
C GLU A 104 8.01 -27.67 -3.88
N THR A 105 7.56 -26.93 -2.86
CA THR A 105 6.69 -25.76 -3.02
C THR A 105 7.49 -24.46 -2.87
N ALA A 106 7.07 -23.41 -3.59
CA ALA A 106 7.65 -22.07 -3.42
C ALA A 106 7.52 -21.59 -1.97
N ALA A 107 8.54 -20.89 -1.47
CA ALA A 107 8.53 -20.34 -0.12
C ALA A 107 7.40 -19.31 0.05
N PRO A 108 6.76 -19.23 1.23
CA PRO A 108 5.77 -18.21 1.50
C PRO A 108 6.40 -16.82 1.38
N ARG A 109 5.60 -15.85 0.94
CA ARG A 109 5.98 -14.44 0.79
C ARG A 109 5.09 -13.58 1.68
N VAL A 110 5.60 -12.41 2.07
CA VAL A 110 4.85 -11.45 2.88
C VAL A 110 3.63 -10.95 2.11
N ARG A 111 2.47 -11.06 2.73
CA ARG A 111 1.20 -10.56 2.22
C ARG A 111 0.94 -9.16 2.74
N LEU A 112 0.36 -8.31 1.91
CA LEU A 112 -0.02 -6.94 2.24
C LEU A 112 -1.52 -6.82 2.40
N ALA A 113 -1.93 -6.08 3.42
CA ALA A 113 -3.26 -5.57 3.57
C ALA A 113 -3.22 -4.06 3.77
N CYS A 114 -4.13 -3.37 3.10
CA CYS A 114 -4.27 -1.93 3.15
C CYS A 114 -5.72 -1.58 3.51
N GLY A 115 -5.95 -0.32 3.86
CA GLY A 115 -7.31 0.16 4.02
C GLY A 115 -8.15 -0.01 2.76
N HIS A 116 -9.47 0.06 2.93
CA HIS A 116 -10.48 -0.03 1.88
C HIS A 116 -10.56 -1.38 1.15
N SER A 117 -9.64 -1.63 0.22
CA SER A 117 -9.87 -2.53 -0.91
C SER A 117 -8.79 -3.60 -1.13
N THR A 118 -7.67 -3.52 -0.42
CA THR A 118 -6.52 -4.40 -0.69
C THR A 118 -6.29 -5.38 0.45
N TYR A 119 -6.34 -6.67 0.14
CA TYR A 119 -6.12 -7.73 1.10
C TYR A 119 -5.38 -8.90 0.44
N ALA A 120 -4.43 -9.48 1.17
CA ALA A 120 -3.70 -10.69 0.81
C ALA A 120 -2.89 -10.62 -0.50
N VAL A 121 -2.50 -9.43 -0.97
CA VAL A 121 -1.66 -9.27 -2.17
C VAL A 121 -0.18 -9.45 -1.83
N ASP A 122 0.68 -9.73 -2.83
CA ASP A 122 2.13 -9.77 -2.59
C ASP A 122 2.65 -8.38 -2.21
N ALA A 123 3.27 -8.28 -1.03
CA ALA A 123 3.72 -6.99 -0.53
C ALA A 123 4.86 -6.39 -1.37
N GLU A 124 5.78 -7.21 -1.87
CA GLU A 124 6.93 -6.71 -2.61
C GLU A 124 6.51 -6.19 -3.97
N GLU A 125 5.68 -6.94 -4.69
CA GLU A 125 5.14 -6.54 -5.99
C GLU A 125 4.36 -5.24 -5.88
N MET A 126 3.41 -5.17 -4.94
CA MET A 126 2.57 -3.98 -4.76
C MET A 126 3.39 -2.73 -4.43
N ILE A 127 4.37 -2.84 -3.52
CA ILE A 127 5.22 -1.69 -3.15
C ILE A 127 6.07 -1.24 -4.35
N VAL A 128 6.61 -2.18 -5.13
CA VAL A 128 7.40 -1.88 -6.33
C VAL A 128 6.56 -1.18 -7.40
N GLU A 129 5.32 -1.63 -7.61
CA GLU A 129 4.40 -0.99 -8.57
C GLU A 129 4.07 0.45 -8.19
N VAL A 130 3.81 0.71 -6.91
CA VAL A 130 3.54 2.08 -6.42
C VAL A 130 4.79 2.95 -6.54
N GLN A 131 5.98 2.43 -6.21
CA GLN A 131 7.23 3.17 -6.45
C GLN A 131 7.42 3.50 -7.94
N ALA A 132 7.14 2.56 -8.84
CA ALA A 132 7.22 2.77 -10.27
C ALA A 132 6.22 3.83 -10.76
N LEU A 133 4.99 3.86 -10.20
CA LEU A 133 4.01 4.91 -10.47
C LEU A 133 4.58 6.30 -10.14
N PHE A 134 5.11 6.50 -8.94
CA PHE A 134 5.66 7.81 -8.54
C PHE A 134 6.83 8.23 -9.42
N TRP A 135 7.70 7.29 -9.83
CA TRP A 135 8.76 7.62 -10.79
C TRP A 135 8.22 8.06 -12.15
N ARG A 136 7.12 7.48 -12.64
CA ARG A 136 6.46 7.96 -13.86
C ARG A 136 5.87 9.35 -13.68
N ILE A 137 5.26 9.64 -12.52
CA ILE A 137 4.71 10.97 -12.20
C ILE A 137 5.84 12.02 -12.24
N ILE A 138 6.93 11.77 -11.51
CA ILE A 138 8.10 12.68 -11.46
C ILE A 138 8.71 12.88 -12.86
N ALA A 139 8.71 11.84 -13.69
CA ALA A 139 9.22 11.91 -15.06
C ALA A 139 8.25 12.56 -16.06
N GLY A 140 7.07 13.04 -15.63
CA GLY A 140 6.04 13.62 -16.50
C GLY A 140 5.43 12.60 -17.48
N LYS A 141 5.45 11.31 -17.15
CA LYS A 141 4.97 10.20 -17.99
C LYS A 141 3.56 9.73 -17.63
N VAL A 142 2.91 10.38 -16.67
CA VAL A 142 1.51 10.14 -16.31
C VAL A 142 0.69 11.27 -16.89
N GLU A 143 -0.27 10.94 -17.74
CA GLU A 143 -1.19 11.90 -18.34
C GLU A 143 -2.14 12.45 -17.27
N VAL A 144 -2.24 13.78 -17.19
CA VAL A 144 -3.24 14.48 -16.39
C VAL A 144 -4.57 14.43 -17.13
N LYS A 145 -5.59 13.85 -16.51
CA LYS A 145 -6.93 13.71 -17.09
C LYS A 145 -7.85 14.86 -16.71
N GLY A 146 -7.59 15.49 -15.57
CA GLY A 146 -8.30 16.66 -15.11
C GLY A 146 -7.45 17.48 -14.14
N THR A 147 -7.79 18.76 -14.04
CA THR A 147 -7.16 19.70 -13.11
C THR A 147 -8.26 20.46 -12.39
N ASP A 148 -8.25 20.41 -11.06
CA ASP A 148 -9.13 21.19 -10.20
C ASP A 148 -8.34 22.17 -9.35
N VAL A 149 -8.96 23.30 -9.00
CA VAL A 149 -8.38 24.27 -8.06
C VAL A 149 -9.22 24.26 -6.79
N ILE A 150 -8.66 23.72 -5.72
CA ILE A 150 -9.32 23.65 -4.41
C ILE A 150 -8.56 24.59 -3.48
N ARG A 151 -9.25 25.63 -2.97
CA ARG A 151 -8.65 26.62 -2.05
C ARG A 151 -7.38 27.29 -2.59
N GLY A 152 -7.23 27.39 -3.91
CA GLY A 152 -6.06 27.99 -4.57
C GLY A 152 -4.91 27.01 -4.85
N VAL A 153 -5.06 25.72 -4.49
CA VAL A 153 -4.11 24.65 -4.79
C VAL A 153 -4.57 23.89 -6.03
N ILE A 154 -3.63 23.61 -6.94
CA ILE A 154 -3.88 22.85 -8.16
C ILE A 154 -3.81 21.35 -7.82
N HIS A 155 -4.87 20.62 -8.15
CA HIS A 155 -4.97 19.18 -8.02
C HIS A 155 -5.11 18.54 -9.40
N ASP A 156 -4.06 17.87 -9.86
CA ASP A 156 -4.06 17.07 -11.09
C ASP A 156 -4.43 15.62 -10.77
N TYR A 157 -5.31 15.01 -11.57
CA TYR A 157 -5.75 13.61 -11.43
C TYR A 157 -5.98 12.89 -12.77
#